data_AF-A0A945S6S1-F1
#
_entry.id   AF-A0A945S6S1-F1
#
_cell.length_a   1.000
_cell.length_b   1.000
_cell.length_c   1.000
_cell.angle_alpha   90.00
_cell.angle_beta   90.00
_cell.angle_gamma   90.00
#
_symmetry.space_group_name_H-M   'P 1'
#
loop_
_entity.id
_entity.type
_entity.pdbx_description
1 polymer ?
#
loop_
_entity_poly.entity_id
_entity_poly.type
_entity_poly.pdbx_seq_one_letter_code
_entity_poly.pdbx_strand_id
1 'polypeptide(L)'
;MTRTKIEVQPALVRRISGLDDLARILFPDNRDHRRVFIAIWVELKYADGQFVQSFSHLPTSHGFSERVLEIVRAKLKRMGVLKRVSHFSPCHGHTGGWTFSERLAGCLVTLATAVRTARVPSGRKTDEQKDRDSILYV
;
A
#
# COMPACT_ATOMS: atom_id res chain seq x y z
N MET A 1 0.14 -18.14 4.13
CA MET A 1 -0.04 -16.67 3.99
C MET A 1 0.79 -16.17 2.82
N THR A 2 0.18 -15.66 1.74
CA THR A 2 0.93 -15.11 0.60
C THR A 2 1.42 -13.71 0.96
N ARG A 3 2.74 -13.54 1.12
CA ARG A 3 3.39 -12.24 1.34
C ARG A 3 3.27 -11.41 0.07
N THR A 4 2.76 -10.19 0.16
CA THR A 4 2.81 -9.25 -0.97
C THR A 4 4.26 -8.76 -1.07
N LYS A 5 4.95 -9.12 -2.15
CA LYS A 5 6.29 -8.58 -2.43
C LYS A 5 6.13 -7.13 -2.89
N ILE A 6 6.81 -6.21 -2.21
CA ILE A 6 6.97 -4.82 -2.64
C ILE A 6 8.43 -4.69 -3.06
N GLU A 7 8.67 -4.18 -4.26
CA GLU A 7 10.02 -3.98 -4.76
C GLU A 7 10.52 -2.58 -4.39
N VAL A 8 11.41 -2.49 -3.40
CA VAL A 8 11.99 -1.22 -2.96
C VAL A 8 13.39 -1.05 -3.57
N GLN A 9 13.43 -0.71 -4.86
CA GLN A 9 14.68 -0.38 -5.55
C GLN A 9 14.79 1.15 -5.73
N PRO A 10 15.87 1.81 -5.24
CA PRO A 10 16.02 3.26 -5.37
C PRO A 10 15.94 3.79 -6.81
N ALA A 11 16.43 3.01 -7.77
CA ALA A 11 16.36 3.37 -9.19
C ALA A 11 14.92 3.39 -9.72
N LEU A 12 14.08 2.42 -9.34
CA LEU A 12 12.67 2.40 -9.71
C LEU A 12 11.90 3.51 -8.99
N VAL A 13 12.12 3.69 -7.69
CA VAL A 13 11.43 4.70 -6.88
C VAL A 13 11.71 6.12 -7.38
N ARG A 14 12.97 6.42 -7.76
CA ARG A 14 13.34 7.73 -8.31
C ARG A 14 12.73 8.04 -9.68
N ARG A 15 12.29 7.01 -10.42
CA ARG A 15 11.73 7.13 -11.76
C ARG A 15 10.21 7.12 -11.78
N ILE A 16 9.55 7.05 -10.61
CA ILE A 16 8.09 7.13 -10.54
C ILE A 16 7.65 8.45 -11.15
N SER A 17 6.97 8.34 -12.29
CA SER A 17 6.36 9.47 -12.99
C SER A 17 4.86 9.31 -13.12
N GLY A 18 4.39 8.05 -13.14
CA GLY A 18 3.00 7.70 -13.33
C GLY A 18 2.48 6.62 -12.38
N LEU A 19 1.18 6.36 -12.51
CA LEU A 19 0.47 5.33 -11.76
C LEU A 19 0.89 3.91 -12.18
N ASP A 20 1.33 3.73 -13.42
CA ASP A 20 1.85 2.47 -13.95
C ASP A 20 3.19 2.10 -13.31
N ASP A 21 4.07 3.08 -13.06
CA ASP A 21 5.31 2.87 -12.30
C ASP A 21 4.99 2.42 -10.86
N LEU A 22 4.04 3.09 -10.21
CA LEU A 22 3.58 2.70 -8.88
C LEU A 22 2.98 1.28 -8.88
N ALA A 23 2.21 0.92 -9.91
CA ALA A 23 1.67 -0.42 -10.08
C ALA A 23 2.78 -1.46 -10.17
N ARG A 24 3.86 -1.17 -10.92
CA ARG A 24 5.03 -2.05 -11.05
C ARG A 24 5.75 -2.26 -9.72
N ILE A 25 5.88 -1.23 -8.90
CA ILE A 25 6.53 -1.32 -7.58
C ILE A 25 5.71 -2.17 -6.60
N LEU A 26 4.39 -1.97 -6.58
CA LEU A 26 3.49 -2.68 -5.66
C LEU A 26 3.14 -4.11 -6.12
N PHE A 27 3.22 -4.36 -7.43
CA PHE A 27 2.88 -5.64 -8.05
C PHE A 27 3.86 -5.97 -9.19
N PRO A 28 5.14 -6.29 -8.89
CA PRO A 28 6.19 -6.44 -9.90
C PRO A 28 5.90 -7.56 -10.91
N ASP A 29 5.48 -8.72 -10.41
CA ASP A 29 5.44 -9.96 -11.21
C ASP A 29 4.09 -10.22 -11.91
N ASN A 30 3.04 -9.43 -11.63
CA ASN A 30 1.68 -9.79 -12.05
C ASN A 30 0.97 -8.66 -12.80
N ARG A 31 0.88 -8.81 -14.14
CA ARG A 31 0.26 -7.82 -15.04
C ARG A 31 -1.24 -7.62 -14.76
N ASP A 32 -1.97 -8.68 -14.45
CA ASP A 32 -3.40 -8.58 -14.14
C ASP A 32 -3.62 -7.82 -12.83
N HIS A 33 -2.78 -8.07 -11.82
CA HIS A 33 -2.84 -7.33 -10.56
C HIS A 33 -2.51 -5.85 -10.75
N ARG A 34 -1.53 -5.53 -11.61
CA ARG A 34 -1.22 -4.14 -11.97
C ARG A 34 -2.43 -3.46 -12.62
N ARG A 35 -3.09 -4.14 -13.57
CA ARG A 35 -4.28 -3.60 -14.26
C ARG A 35 -5.43 -3.35 -13.30
N VAL A 36 -5.72 -4.31 -12.42
CA VAL A 36 -6.76 -4.18 -11.40
C VAL A 36 -6.43 -3.08 -10.39
N PHE A 37 -5.17 -2.97 -9.97
CA PHE A 37 -4.71 -1.88 -9.10
C PHE A 37 -4.97 -0.51 -9.73
N ILE A 38 -4.59 -0.33 -11.01
CA ILE A 38 -4.82 0.91 -11.74
C ILE A 38 -6.31 1.22 -11.81
N ALA A 39 -7.15 0.23 -12.13
CA ALA A 39 -8.61 0.41 -12.20
C ALA A 39 -9.19 0.86 -10.85
N ILE A 40 -8.87 0.18 -9.75
CA ILE A 40 -9.29 0.57 -8.39
C ILE A 40 -8.82 1.98 -8.05
N TRP A 41 -7.56 2.30 -8.37
CA TRP A 41 -6.96 3.59 -8.03
C TRP A 41 -7.61 4.74 -8.79
N VAL A 42 -7.84 4.58 -10.09
CA VAL A 42 -8.49 5.59 -10.94
C VAL A 42 -9.92 5.83 -10.47
N GLU A 43 -10.68 4.76 -10.28
CA GLU A 43 -12.07 4.83 -9.77
C GLU A 43 -12.14 5.62 -8.46
N LEU A 44 -11.25 5.30 -7.52
CA LEU A 44 -11.24 5.95 -6.23
C LEU A 44 -10.72 7.39 -6.28
N LYS A 45 -9.73 7.68 -7.14
CA LYS A 45 -9.12 9.01 -7.28
C LYS A 45 -10.11 10.04 -7.81
N TYR A 46 -11.00 9.62 -8.71
CA TYR A 46 -11.95 10.50 -9.37
C TYR A 46 -13.38 10.40 -8.83
N ALA A 47 -13.65 9.51 -7.87
CA ALA A 47 -14.91 9.48 -7.15
C ALA A 47 -15.07 10.70 -6.24
N ASP A 48 -16.31 11.15 -6.07
CA ASP A 48 -16.65 12.24 -5.16
C ASP A 48 -16.21 11.92 -3.72
N GLY A 49 -15.49 12.85 -3.11
CA GLY A 49 -14.92 12.66 -1.77
C GLY A 49 -13.90 11.52 -1.66
N GLN A 50 -13.38 11.02 -2.79
CA GLN A 50 -12.50 9.84 -2.84
C GLN A 50 -13.09 8.63 -2.10
N PHE A 51 -14.39 8.43 -2.30
CA PHE A 51 -15.17 7.39 -1.66
C PHE A 51 -15.94 6.57 -2.70
N VAL A 52 -15.77 5.26 -2.64
CA VAL A 52 -16.46 4.32 -3.53
C VAL A 52 -17.16 3.26 -2.69
N GLN A 53 -18.47 3.11 -2.88
CA GLN A 53 -19.26 2.12 -2.15
C GLN A 53 -18.87 0.68 -2.55
N SER A 54 -18.74 0.44 -3.85
CA SER A 54 -18.40 -0.87 -4.41
C SER A 54 -17.58 -0.78 -5.68
N PHE A 55 -16.64 -1.70 -5.84
CA PHE A 55 -15.84 -1.90 -7.06
C PHE A 55 -16.41 -3.01 -7.96
N SER A 56 -17.60 -3.54 -7.66
CA SER A 56 -18.19 -4.71 -8.35
C SER A 56 -18.42 -4.52 -9.85
N HIS A 57 -18.46 -3.29 -10.34
CA HIS A 57 -18.63 -3.00 -11.76
C HIS A 57 -17.31 -3.03 -12.56
N LEU A 58 -16.15 -2.93 -11.89
CA LEU A 58 -14.84 -2.90 -12.54
C LEU A 58 -14.48 -4.18 -13.31
N PRO A 59 -14.79 -5.41 -12.82
CA PRO A 59 -14.53 -6.66 -13.54
C PRO A 59 -15.14 -6.67 -14.94
N THR A 60 -16.42 -6.29 -15.03
CA THR A 60 -17.16 -6.19 -16.30
C THR A 60 -16.62 -5.07 -17.18
N SER A 61 -16.31 -3.91 -16.60
CA SER A 61 -15.88 -2.72 -17.36
C SER A 61 -14.46 -2.85 -17.93
N HIS A 62 -13.58 -3.60 -17.27
CA HIS A 62 -12.15 -3.70 -17.62
C HIS A 62 -11.70 -5.13 -17.95
N GLY A 63 -12.64 -6.08 -18.11
CA GLY A 63 -12.39 -7.43 -18.61
C GLY A 63 -11.48 -8.30 -17.73
N PHE A 64 -11.58 -8.20 -16.40
CA PHE A 64 -10.89 -9.07 -15.45
C PHE A 64 -11.89 -9.80 -14.54
N SER A 65 -11.46 -10.87 -13.87
CA SER A 65 -12.38 -11.63 -13.00
C SER A 65 -12.58 -10.98 -11.63
N GLU A 66 -13.77 -11.18 -11.04
CA GLU A 66 -14.08 -10.76 -9.67
C GLU A 66 -13.08 -11.32 -8.66
N ARG A 67 -12.63 -12.56 -8.86
CA ARG A 67 -11.62 -13.18 -8.00
C ARG A 67 -10.33 -12.36 -7.94
N VAL A 68 -9.86 -11.84 -9.08
CA VAL A 68 -8.62 -11.04 -9.12
C VAL A 68 -8.84 -9.67 -8.46
N LEU A 69 -10.01 -9.06 -8.66
CA LEU A 69 -10.41 -7.83 -7.95
C LEU A 69 -10.30 -8.01 -6.43
N GLU A 70 -10.89 -9.08 -5.91
CA GLU A 70 -10.90 -9.38 -4.48
C GLU A 70 -9.49 -9.60 -3.92
N ILE A 71 -8.64 -10.32 -4.66
CA ILE A 71 -7.25 -10.56 -4.28
C ILE A 71 -6.49 -9.23 -4.19
N VAL A 72 -6.57 -8.37 -5.21
CA VAL A 72 -5.85 -7.10 -5.25
C VAL A 72 -6.39 -6.15 -4.18
N ARG A 73 -7.72 -6.04 -4.01
CA ARG A 73 -8.34 -5.25 -2.95
C ARG A 73 -7.87 -5.69 -1.57
N ALA A 74 -7.83 -7.00 -1.31
CA ALA A 74 -7.32 -7.53 -0.06
C ALA A 74 -5.82 -7.25 0.16
N LYS A 75 -5.02 -7.22 -0.92
CA LYS A 75 -3.61 -6.81 -0.84
C LYS A 75 -3.46 -5.33 -0.54
N LEU A 76 -4.22 -4.46 -1.22
CA LEU A 76 -4.18 -3.01 -0.99
C LEU A 76 -4.61 -2.63 0.42
N LYS A 77 -5.65 -3.29 0.95
CA LYS A 77 -6.06 -3.13 2.36
C LYS A 77 -4.93 -3.54 3.31
N ARG A 78 -4.29 -4.69 3.07
CA ARG A 78 -3.17 -5.17 3.91
C ARG A 78 -1.93 -4.27 3.85
N MET A 79 -1.63 -3.70 2.69
CA MET A 79 -0.55 -2.71 2.54
C MET A 79 -0.88 -1.37 3.19
N GLY A 80 -2.15 -1.13 3.53
CA GLY A 80 -2.57 0.16 4.08
C GLY A 80 -2.71 1.25 3.02
N VAL A 81 -2.93 0.87 1.75
CA VAL A 81 -3.27 1.78 0.65
C VAL A 81 -4.76 2.12 0.65
N LEU A 82 -5.59 1.13 1.00
CA LEU A 82 -7.04 1.28 1.12
C LEU A 82 -7.49 1.07 2.55
N LYS A 83 -8.51 1.83 2.98
CA LYS A 83 -9.28 1.56 4.20
C LYS A 83 -10.74 1.34 3.85
N ARG A 84 -11.37 0.42 4.59
CA ARG A 84 -12.83 0.23 4.55
C ARG A 84 -13.45 1.27 5.49
N VAL A 85 -14.40 2.04 4.97
CA VAL A 85 -15.24 2.93 5.78
C VAL A 85 -16.41 2.12 6.29
N SER A 86 -16.67 2.22 7.58
CA SER A 86 -17.83 1.58 8.21
C SER A 86 -19.11 2.36 7.88
N HIS A 87 -20.21 1.64 7.70
CA HIS A 87 -21.55 2.22 7.54
C HIS A 87 -22.01 3.04 8.77
N PHE A 88 -21.35 2.88 9.92
CA PHE A 88 -21.60 3.71 11.09
C PHE A 88 -20.96 5.12 11.01
N SER A 89 -20.18 5.41 9.98
CA SER A 89 -19.52 6.72 9.84
C SER A 89 -20.48 7.77 9.27
N PRO A 90 -20.79 8.85 10.01
CA PRO A 90 -21.71 9.89 9.54
C PRO A 90 -21.16 10.68 8.34
N CYS A 91 -19.83 10.74 8.20
CA CYS A 91 -19.16 11.52 7.15
C CYS A 91 -19.49 11.07 5.71
N HIS A 92 -20.02 9.86 5.52
CA HIS A 92 -20.34 9.30 4.19
C HIS A 92 -21.80 8.81 4.13
N GLY A 93 -22.71 9.51 4.82
CA GLY A 93 -24.15 9.24 4.74
C GLY A 93 -24.55 7.86 5.24
N HIS A 94 -23.83 7.32 6.24
CA HIS A 94 -24.03 5.96 6.76
C HIS A 94 -23.86 4.83 5.74
N THR A 95 -23.14 5.09 4.65
CA THR A 95 -22.85 4.06 3.64
C THR A 95 -21.48 3.44 3.87
N GLY A 96 -21.41 2.11 3.79
CA GLY A 96 -20.14 1.39 3.82
C GLY A 96 -19.44 1.49 2.48
N GLY A 97 -18.11 1.62 2.48
CA GLY A 97 -17.35 1.75 1.24
C GLY A 97 -15.84 1.69 1.45
N TRP A 98 -15.12 2.25 0.50
CA TRP A 98 -13.68 2.25 0.41
C TRP A 98 -13.15 3.65 0.15
N THR A 99 -12.00 3.97 0.74
CA THR A 99 -11.29 5.23 0.55
C THR A 99 -9.78 5.00 0.73
N PHE A 100 -8.96 5.99 0.39
CA PHE A 100 -7.52 5.93 0.56
C PHE A 100 -7.13 5.87 2.04
N SER A 101 -6.00 5.22 2.30
CA SER A 101 -5.40 5.11 3.62
C SER A 101 -4.00 5.70 3.62
N GLU A 102 -3.71 6.51 4.64
CA GLU A 102 -2.38 7.09 4.88
C GLU A 102 -1.40 6.11 5.55
N ARG A 103 -1.86 4.91 5.93
CA ARG A 103 -1.03 3.95 6.69
C ARG A 103 0.24 3.57 5.94
N LEU A 104 0.17 3.32 4.63
CA LEU A 104 1.36 2.99 3.85
C LEU A 104 2.36 4.15 3.86
N ALA A 105 1.90 5.37 3.60
CA ALA A 105 2.74 6.56 3.57
C ALA A 105 3.41 6.78 4.94
N GLY A 106 2.64 6.69 6.03
CA GLY A 106 3.18 6.76 7.38
C GLY A 106 4.22 5.69 7.68
N CYS A 107 3.97 4.43 7.29
CA CYS A 107 4.95 3.35 7.44
C CYS A 107 6.26 3.62 6.67
N LEU A 108 6.19 4.16 5.45
CA LEU A 108 7.36 4.51 4.67
C LEU A 108 8.17 5.64 5.31
N VAL A 109 7.50 6.65 5.88
CA VAL A 109 8.16 7.73 6.62
C VAL A 109 8.86 7.17 7.86
N THR A 110 8.19 6.32 8.64
CA THR A 110 8.80 5.69 9.83
C THR A 110 10.02 4.84 9.45
N LEU A 111 9.94 4.08 8.36
CA LEU A 111 11.07 3.29 7.86
C LEU A 111 12.23 4.17 7.42
N ALA A 112 11.95 5.25 6.68
CA ALA A 112 12.96 6.22 6.27
C ALA A 112 13.65 6.87 7.48
N THR A 113 12.88 7.22 8.51
CA THR A 113 13.41 7.77 9.77
C THR A 113 14.28 6.75 10.47
N ALA A 114 13.83 5.50 10.62
CA ALA A 114 14.60 4.43 11.27
C ALA A 114 15.97 4.20 10.59
N VAL A 115 16.00 4.17 9.25
CA VAL A 115 17.25 4.04 8.48
C VAL A 115 18.16 5.25 8.67
N ARG A 116 17.62 6.46 8.78
CA ARG A 116 18.42 7.67 9.01
C ARG A 116 18.98 7.71 10.43
N THR A 117 18.19 7.37 11.44
CA THR A 117 18.62 7.37 12.84
C THR A 117 19.65 6.30 13.11
N ALA A 118 19.54 5.13 12.49
CA ALA A 118 20.50 4.04 12.63
C ALA A 118 21.92 4.38 12.14
N ARG A 119 22.09 5.44 11.32
CA ARG A 119 23.41 5.91 10.87
C ARG A 119 24.17 6.71 11.93
N VAL A 120 23.46 7.25 12.92
CA VAL A 120 24.05 8.07 13.97
C VAL A 120 24.34 7.14 15.15
N PRO A 121 25.62 6.88 15.49
CA PRO A 121 25.95 6.09 16.66
C PRO A 121 25.33 6.76 17.88
N SER A 122 24.52 6.02 18.62
CA SER A 122 24.03 6.47 19.91
C SER A 122 25.23 6.70 20.82
N GLY A 123 25.35 7.87 21.46
CA GLY A 123 26.48 8.18 22.35
C GLY A 123 26.58 7.31 23.62
N ARG A 124 25.75 6.27 23.75
CA ARG A 124 25.67 5.37 24.91
C ARG A 124 26.26 4.00 24.53
N LYS A 125 27.23 3.53 25.32
CA LYS A 125 27.86 2.20 25.15
C LYS A 125 26.87 1.03 25.20
N THR A 126 25.75 1.18 25.90
CA THR A 126 24.69 0.16 26.00
C THR A 126 23.97 -0.09 24.68
N ASP A 127 23.89 0.94 23.82
CA ASP A 127 23.17 0.85 22.55
C ASP A 127 24.04 0.13 21.50
N GLU A 128 25.35 0.34 21.53
CA GLU A 128 26.29 -0.37 20.66
C GLU A 128 26.29 -1.89 20.92
N GLN A 129 26.33 -2.30 22.19
CA GLN A 129 26.28 -3.72 22.53
C GLN A 129 24.98 -4.36 22.06
N LYS A 130 23.85 -3.67 22.26
CA LYS A 130 22.53 -4.12 21.80
C LYS A 130 22.47 -4.28 20.28
N ASP A 131 23.05 -3.35 19.52
CA ASP A 131 23.10 -3.42 18.05
C ASP A 131 23.96 -4.60 17.58
N ARG A 132 25.08 -4.87 18.25
CA ARG A 132 25.93 -6.03 17.96
C ARG A 132 25.26 -7.36 18.32
N ASP A 133 24.61 -7.42 19.47
CA ASP A 133 23.88 -8.60 19.94
C ASP A 133 22.68 -8.92 19.04
N SER A 134 22.16 -7.93 18.31
CA SER A 134 21.08 -8.14 17.33
C SER A 134 21.43 -9.18 16.27
N ILE A 135 22.71 -9.39 15.95
CA ILE A 135 23.17 -10.44 15.02
C ILE A 135 22.76 -11.83 15.50
N LEU A 136 22.69 -12.06 16.81
CA LEU A 136 22.37 -13.35 17.41
C LEU A 136 20.88 -13.71 17.31
N TYR A 137 20.02 -12.75 16.93
CA TYR A 137 18.57 -12.90 16.92
C TYR A 137 17.95 -12.91 15.52
N VAL A 138 18.75 -12.83 14.45
CA VAL A 138 18.30 -12.81 13.04
C VAL A 138 18.54 -14.15 12.36
#